data_AF-A0A7C7WM59-F1
#
_entry.id   AF-A0A7C7WM59-F1
#
_cell.length_a   1.000
_cell.length_b   1.000
_cell.length_c   1.000
_cell.angle_alpha   90.00
_cell.angle_beta   90.00
_cell.angle_gamma   90.00
#
_symmetry.space_group_name_H-M   'P 1'
#
loop_
_entity.id
_entity.type
_entity.pdbx_description
1 polymer ?
#
loop_
_entity_poly.entity_id
_entity_poly.type
_entity_poly.pdbx_seq_one_letter_code
_entity_poly.pdbx_strand_id
1 'polypeptide(L)'
;MPRTSQPATSSTIGAVDQIDLVEWYFDQGWTDGLPVVPPTPETVAAMVAELGGDPNHLEARVPPRWGNLTREVLAVNLVLAGCKPAYAPVVRAAILALCGSHFNLNGIQATTHMAAPLLVVNGPIRHEIGMNAGANVFGSGNRANATIGRALRLIMLNVGGGWPGDLDKSTLGHPGKYTFCIAEHEEASPWAPYHVEQGYRPDYSTVFCIATEGPHSVTNHVANDPQGVLDSLVSAMSTIAHNNAVSSGSCAVVIGPEHAVTIAG
;
A
#
# COMPACT_ATOMS: atom_id res chain seq x y z
N MET A 1 -2.48 28.46 -2.52
CA MET A 1 -2.14 28.75 -3.94
C MET A 1 -3.25 28.21 -4.82
N PRO A 2 -3.85 28.99 -5.73
CA PRO A 2 -4.90 28.47 -6.61
C PRO A 2 -4.25 27.70 -7.76
N ARG A 3 -4.64 26.43 -7.97
CA ARG A 3 -4.27 25.67 -9.16
C ARG A 3 -5.27 25.99 -10.27
N THR A 4 -4.87 26.83 -11.21
CA THR A 4 -5.48 26.90 -12.54
C THR A 4 -4.81 25.86 -13.42
N SER A 5 -5.52 24.80 -13.81
CA SER A 5 -5.10 23.95 -14.93
C SER A 5 -6.31 23.66 -15.80
N GLN A 6 -6.35 24.30 -16.97
CA GLN A 6 -7.23 23.94 -18.07
C GLN A 6 -7.04 22.45 -18.43
N PRO A 7 -8.11 21.73 -18.81
CA PRO A 7 -7.95 20.40 -19.39
C PRO A 7 -7.21 20.50 -20.74
N ALA A 8 -6.20 19.66 -20.95
CA ALA A 8 -5.48 19.59 -22.21
C ALA A 8 -6.41 19.10 -23.32
N THR A 9 -6.60 19.91 -24.36
CA THR A 9 -7.36 19.54 -25.57
C THR A 9 -6.51 18.64 -26.46
N SER A 10 -7.05 17.46 -26.76
CA SER A 10 -6.48 16.39 -27.57
C SER A 10 -6.13 16.85 -28.99
N SER A 11 -4.88 16.67 -29.39
CA SER A 11 -4.45 16.65 -30.79
C SER A 11 -4.23 15.19 -31.21
N THR A 12 -5.18 14.65 -31.97
CA THR A 12 -5.15 13.29 -32.52
C THR A 12 -4.01 13.17 -33.54
N ILE A 13 -3.04 12.27 -33.29
CA ILE A 13 -2.01 11.87 -34.26
C ILE A 13 -2.45 10.53 -34.86
N GLY A 14 -2.50 10.46 -36.19
CA GLY A 14 -2.92 9.29 -36.95
C GLY A 14 -1.87 8.19 -37.06
N ALA A 15 -2.35 6.96 -36.82
CA ALA A 15 -2.00 5.63 -37.34
C ALA A 15 -0.53 5.25 -37.66
N VAL A 16 -0.05 4.22 -36.95
CA VAL A 16 0.72 3.07 -37.47
C VAL A 16 0.24 1.83 -36.68
N ASP A 17 0.43 0.62 -37.22
CA ASP A 17 0.15 -0.71 -36.66
C ASP A 17 0.93 -0.97 -35.35
N GLN A 18 0.63 -0.16 -34.35
CA GLN A 18 1.24 -0.12 -33.03
C GLN A 18 0.28 -0.87 -32.13
N ILE A 19 0.71 -2.02 -31.59
CA ILE A 19 -0.04 -2.68 -30.53
C ILE A 19 -0.28 -1.60 -29.46
N ASP A 20 -1.55 -1.30 -29.21
CA ASP A 20 -1.92 -0.49 -28.08
C ASP A 20 -1.56 -1.30 -26.83
N LEU A 21 -0.36 -1.05 -26.30
CA LEU A 21 0.16 -1.83 -25.19
C LEU A 21 -0.76 -1.73 -23.97
N VAL A 22 -1.45 -0.59 -23.79
CA VAL A 22 -2.41 -0.43 -22.69
C VAL A 22 -3.52 -1.46 -22.83
N GLU A 23 -4.18 -1.51 -24.00
CA GLU A 23 -5.25 -2.49 -24.27
C GLU A 23 -4.72 -3.93 -24.26
N TRP A 24 -3.52 -4.17 -24.77
CA TRP A 24 -2.91 -5.50 -24.73
C TRP A 24 -2.73 -6.02 -23.29
N TYR A 25 -2.27 -5.18 -22.35
CA TYR A 25 -2.15 -5.59 -20.94
C TYR A 25 -3.51 -5.81 -20.28
N PHE A 26 -4.55 -5.05 -20.66
CA PHE A 26 -5.92 -5.33 -20.23
C PHE A 26 -6.38 -6.70 -20.73
N ASP A 27 -6.16 -7.02 -22.01
CA ASP A 27 -6.52 -8.31 -22.61
C ASP A 27 -5.75 -9.49 -22.00
N GLN A 28 -4.50 -9.30 -21.58
CA GLN A 28 -3.75 -10.31 -20.84
C GLN A 28 -4.26 -10.55 -19.41
N GLY A 29 -5.11 -9.65 -18.89
CA GLY A 29 -5.56 -9.70 -17.50
C GLY A 29 -4.43 -9.45 -16.50
N TRP A 30 -3.45 -8.61 -16.84
CA TRP A 30 -2.30 -8.29 -15.96
C TRP A 30 -2.41 -6.93 -15.28
N THR A 31 -3.60 -6.32 -15.36
CA THR A 31 -3.90 -5.03 -14.75
C THR A 31 -4.91 -5.17 -13.62
N ASP A 32 -4.89 -4.22 -12.71
CA ASP A 32 -5.86 -4.06 -11.62
C ASP A 32 -7.10 -3.26 -12.07
N GLY A 33 -7.38 -3.16 -13.37
CA GLY A 33 -8.42 -2.28 -13.91
C GLY A 33 -7.95 -0.85 -14.18
N LEU A 34 -6.68 -0.52 -13.90
CA LEU A 34 -6.04 0.73 -14.29
C LEU A 34 -4.96 0.47 -15.36
N PRO A 35 -4.64 1.45 -16.22
CA PRO A 35 -3.51 1.34 -17.14
C PRO A 35 -2.19 1.04 -16.41
N VAL A 36 -1.34 0.23 -17.01
CA VAL A 36 -0.03 -0.14 -16.48
C VAL A 36 1.09 0.49 -17.31
N VAL A 37 2.29 0.57 -16.75
CA VAL A 37 3.49 0.95 -17.50
C VAL A 37 4.11 -0.30 -18.12
N PRO A 38 4.19 -0.42 -19.45
CA PRO A 38 4.79 -1.58 -20.12
C PRO A 38 6.25 -1.82 -19.70
N PRO A 39 6.59 -3.00 -19.16
CA PRO A 39 7.98 -3.33 -18.85
C PRO A 39 8.80 -3.55 -20.11
N THR A 40 10.00 -2.98 -20.11
CA THR A 40 11.06 -3.23 -21.11
C THR A 40 12.23 -3.96 -20.45
N PRO A 41 13.06 -4.69 -21.20
CA PRO A 41 14.25 -5.34 -20.66
C PRO A 41 15.12 -4.40 -19.81
N GLU A 42 15.28 -3.15 -20.24
CA GLU A 42 16.09 -2.14 -19.56
C GLU A 42 15.47 -1.73 -18.21
N THR A 43 14.15 -1.47 -18.19
CA THR A 43 13.45 -1.12 -16.95
C THR A 43 13.43 -2.26 -15.94
N VAL A 44 13.28 -3.51 -16.40
CA VAL A 44 13.31 -4.70 -15.55
C VAL A 44 14.73 -4.93 -15.01
N ALA A 45 15.76 -4.82 -15.85
CA ALA A 45 17.15 -4.95 -15.42
C ALA A 45 17.54 -3.91 -14.36
N ALA A 46 17.11 -2.66 -14.52
CA ALA A 46 17.35 -1.61 -13.52
C ALA A 46 16.70 -1.93 -12.17
N MET A 47 15.48 -2.46 -12.17
CA MET A 47 14.79 -2.90 -10.95
C MET A 47 15.48 -4.11 -10.30
N VAL A 48 15.89 -5.11 -11.09
CA VAL A 48 16.61 -6.29 -10.58
C VAL A 48 17.95 -5.88 -9.95
N ALA A 49 18.67 -4.95 -10.56
CA ALA A 49 19.92 -4.42 -10.01
C ALA A 49 19.70 -3.78 -8.63
N GLU A 50 18.68 -2.93 -8.50
CA GLU A 50 18.31 -2.29 -7.24
C GLU A 50 17.85 -3.29 -6.16
N LEU A 51 17.21 -4.39 -6.57
CA LEU A 51 16.80 -5.48 -5.68
C LEU A 51 17.96 -6.41 -5.27
N GLY A 52 19.20 -6.15 -5.72
CA GLY A 52 20.40 -6.89 -5.35
C GLY A 52 20.92 -7.89 -6.39
N GLY A 53 20.52 -7.78 -7.67
CA GLY A 53 21.01 -8.63 -8.76
C GLY A 53 20.24 -9.95 -8.87
N ASP A 54 20.79 -11.00 -9.49
CA ASP A 54 20.17 -12.34 -9.66
C ASP A 54 18.64 -12.37 -9.97
N PRO A 55 18.23 -12.35 -11.25
CA PRO A 55 16.81 -12.38 -11.64
C PRO A 55 16.06 -13.65 -11.17
N ASN A 56 16.77 -14.76 -10.96
CA ASN A 56 16.18 -16.05 -10.59
C ASN A 56 16.03 -16.23 -9.07
N HIS A 57 16.52 -15.30 -8.27
CA HIS A 57 16.40 -15.36 -6.82
C HIS A 57 14.91 -15.41 -6.42
N LEU A 58 14.51 -16.47 -5.72
CA LEU A 58 13.14 -16.62 -5.23
C LEU A 58 12.96 -15.80 -3.95
N GLU A 59 12.24 -14.68 -4.07
CA GLU A 59 11.97 -13.79 -2.92
C GLU A 59 10.90 -14.39 -2.00
N ALA A 60 9.81 -14.90 -2.58
CA ALA A 60 8.70 -15.49 -1.82
C ALA A 60 7.84 -16.42 -2.68
N ARG A 61 6.92 -17.15 -2.02
CA ARG A 61 5.78 -17.79 -2.68
C ARG A 61 4.51 -17.09 -2.24
N VAL A 62 3.77 -16.52 -3.20
CA VAL A 62 2.63 -15.65 -2.91
C VAL A 62 1.34 -16.48 -2.90
N PRO A 63 0.63 -16.62 -1.77
CA PRO A 63 -0.68 -17.26 -1.73
C PRO A 63 -1.75 -16.42 -2.46
N PRO A 64 -2.95 -16.96 -2.75
CA PRO A 64 -3.38 -18.35 -2.51
C PRO A 64 -2.82 -19.38 -3.51
N ARG A 65 -2.38 -18.97 -4.71
CA ARG A 65 -1.81 -19.89 -5.71
C ARG A 65 -0.42 -20.40 -5.35
N TRP A 66 0.24 -19.79 -4.38
CA TRP A 66 1.64 -20.06 -4.02
C TRP A 66 2.59 -19.90 -5.19
N GLY A 67 2.32 -18.91 -6.05
CA GLY A 67 3.13 -18.58 -7.22
C GLY A 67 4.53 -18.15 -6.82
N ASN A 68 5.54 -18.55 -7.61
CA ASN A 68 6.92 -18.17 -7.36
C ASN A 68 7.15 -16.70 -7.72
N LEU A 69 7.47 -15.88 -6.73
CA LEU A 69 7.91 -14.51 -6.93
C LEU A 69 9.43 -14.49 -7.03
N THR A 70 9.95 -14.73 -8.23
CA THR A 70 11.37 -14.46 -8.51
C THR A 70 11.61 -12.96 -8.52
N ARG A 71 12.86 -12.54 -8.37
CA ARG A 71 13.22 -11.12 -8.39
C ARG A 71 12.92 -10.44 -9.73
N GLU A 72 13.02 -11.16 -10.84
CA GLU A 72 12.57 -10.67 -12.15
C GLU A 72 11.04 -10.47 -12.18
N VAL A 73 10.25 -11.42 -11.67
CA VAL A 73 8.79 -11.29 -11.60
C VAL A 73 8.39 -10.14 -10.67
N LEU A 74 9.10 -9.95 -9.55
CA LEU A 74 8.96 -8.80 -8.68
C LEU A 74 9.21 -7.50 -9.47
N ALA A 75 10.37 -7.38 -10.12
CA ALA A 75 10.74 -6.23 -10.94
C ALA A 75 9.69 -5.89 -12.01
N VAL A 76 9.17 -6.89 -12.73
CA VAL A 76 8.10 -6.72 -13.71
C VAL A 76 6.86 -6.06 -13.08
N ASN A 77 6.40 -6.55 -11.93
CA ASN A 77 5.22 -5.98 -11.25
C ASN A 77 5.47 -4.57 -10.72
N LEU A 78 6.70 -4.26 -10.28
CA LEU A 78 7.08 -2.89 -9.90
C LEU A 78 7.00 -1.95 -11.09
N VAL A 79 7.51 -2.36 -12.26
CA VAL A 79 7.43 -1.54 -13.47
C VAL A 79 5.97 -1.36 -13.87
N LEU A 80 5.16 -2.41 -13.93
CA LEU A 80 3.73 -2.32 -14.25
C LEU A 80 2.99 -1.30 -13.37
N ALA A 81 3.29 -1.28 -12.07
CA ALA A 81 2.71 -0.34 -11.12
C ALA A 81 3.17 1.12 -11.30
N GLY A 82 4.25 1.34 -12.06
CA GLY A 82 4.87 2.66 -12.24
C GLY A 82 5.87 3.04 -11.15
N CYS A 83 6.40 2.07 -10.39
CA CYS A 83 7.44 2.31 -9.39
C CYS A 83 8.71 2.88 -10.04
N LYS A 84 9.48 3.63 -9.25
CA LYS A 84 10.90 3.90 -9.55
C LYS A 84 11.76 2.81 -8.90
N PRO A 85 12.98 2.53 -9.41
CA PRO A 85 13.91 1.60 -8.76
C PRO A 85 14.07 1.87 -7.27
N ALA A 86 14.28 3.12 -6.85
CA ALA A 86 14.42 3.49 -5.44
C ALA A 86 13.27 3.03 -4.51
N TYR A 87 12.10 2.69 -5.05
CA TYR A 87 10.96 2.19 -4.25
C TYR A 87 11.03 0.67 -4.01
N ALA A 88 11.87 -0.03 -4.77
CA ALA A 88 11.95 -1.48 -4.78
C ALA A 88 12.32 -2.10 -3.42
N PRO A 89 13.25 -1.52 -2.64
CA PRO A 89 13.54 -2.03 -1.30
C PRO A 89 12.31 -2.04 -0.37
N VAL A 90 11.45 -1.02 -0.45
CA VAL A 90 10.21 -0.95 0.35
C VAL A 90 9.23 -2.04 -0.08
N VAL A 91 9.01 -2.19 -1.39
CA VAL A 91 8.10 -3.23 -1.92
C VAL A 91 8.59 -4.63 -1.56
N ARG A 92 9.91 -4.87 -1.66
CA ARG A 92 10.54 -6.14 -1.28
C ARG A 92 10.36 -6.43 0.21
N ALA A 93 10.64 -5.46 1.09
CA ALA A 93 10.43 -5.62 2.52
C ALA A 93 8.95 -5.92 2.84
N ALA A 94 8.02 -5.23 2.18
CA ALA A 94 6.60 -5.41 2.37
C ALA A 94 6.13 -6.81 1.95
N ILE A 95 6.52 -7.30 0.75
CA ILE A 95 6.07 -8.61 0.29
C ILE A 95 6.65 -9.75 1.16
N LEU A 96 7.87 -9.60 1.65
CA LEU A 96 8.47 -10.56 2.60
C LEU A 96 7.69 -10.58 3.92
N ALA A 97 7.28 -9.43 4.44
CA ALA A 97 6.44 -9.34 5.63
C ALA A 97 5.05 -9.96 5.40
N LEU A 98 4.40 -9.68 4.26
CA LEU A 98 3.09 -10.22 3.93
C LEU A 98 3.12 -11.75 3.71
N CYS A 99 4.16 -12.27 3.07
CA CYS A 99 4.34 -13.71 2.87
C CYS A 99 4.89 -14.44 4.11
N GLY A 100 5.24 -13.72 5.17
CA GLY A 100 5.62 -14.29 6.45
C GLY A 100 4.46 -15.03 7.12
N SER A 101 4.79 -16.09 7.86
CA SER A 101 3.79 -16.95 8.54
C SER A 101 2.87 -16.18 9.50
N HIS A 102 3.38 -15.13 10.12
CA HIS A 102 2.64 -14.32 11.10
C HIS A 102 1.51 -13.47 10.49
N PHE A 103 1.59 -13.14 9.19
CA PHE A 103 0.61 -12.23 8.56
C PHE A 103 -0.64 -12.96 8.04
N ASN A 104 -0.53 -14.24 7.67
CA ASN A 104 -1.62 -15.03 7.09
C ASN A 104 -2.23 -14.41 5.81
N LEU A 105 -1.38 -14.05 4.83
CA LEU A 105 -1.85 -13.47 3.56
C LEU A 105 -2.84 -14.37 2.79
N ASN A 106 -2.74 -15.69 2.94
CA ASN A 106 -3.68 -16.63 2.32
C ASN A 106 -5.11 -16.40 2.83
N GLY A 107 -5.29 -16.35 4.16
CA GLY A 107 -6.58 -16.07 4.76
C GLY A 107 -7.12 -14.69 4.36
N ILE A 108 -6.26 -13.68 4.29
CA ILE A 108 -6.64 -12.32 3.92
C ILE A 108 -7.08 -12.21 2.46
N GLN A 109 -6.45 -12.95 1.54
CA GLN A 109 -6.86 -12.92 0.13
C GLN A 109 -8.12 -13.76 -0.12
N ALA A 110 -8.28 -14.89 0.56
CA ALA A 110 -9.39 -15.81 0.34
C ALA A 110 -10.64 -15.54 1.22
N THR A 111 -10.61 -14.50 2.05
CA THR A 111 -11.73 -14.17 2.95
C THR A 111 -12.90 -13.54 2.19
N THR A 112 -14.11 -13.76 2.70
CA THR A 112 -15.32 -13.03 2.26
C THR A 112 -15.38 -11.61 2.82
N HIS A 113 -14.58 -11.34 3.85
CA HIS A 113 -14.43 -10.01 4.42
C HIS A 113 -13.73 -9.06 3.42
N MET A 114 -13.87 -7.75 3.60
CA MET A 114 -13.33 -6.75 2.68
C MET A 114 -11.88 -6.34 2.96
N ALA A 115 -11.16 -7.04 3.84
CA ALA A 115 -9.83 -6.61 4.30
C ALA A 115 -8.79 -6.48 3.17
N ALA A 116 -7.90 -5.50 3.31
CA ALA A 116 -6.72 -5.33 2.48
C ALA A 116 -5.48 -5.07 3.35
N PRO A 117 -4.27 -5.46 2.91
CA PRO A 117 -3.04 -5.08 3.60
C PRO A 117 -2.80 -3.56 3.51
N LEU A 118 -2.78 -2.90 4.68
CA LEU A 118 -2.25 -1.56 4.86
C LEU A 118 -0.74 -1.65 5.13
N LEU A 119 0.04 -0.87 4.40
CA LEU A 119 1.47 -0.69 4.62
C LEU A 119 1.73 0.67 5.28
N VAL A 120 2.47 0.67 6.38
CA VAL A 120 2.96 1.89 7.05
C VAL A 120 4.48 1.86 7.00
N VAL A 121 5.07 2.76 6.23
CA VAL A 121 6.52 2.89 6.11
C VAL A 121 7.02 3.85 7.19
N ASN A 122 8.15 3.51 7.83
CA ASN A 122 8.83 4.31 8.84
C ASN A 122 10.32 4.45 8.48
N GLY A 123 10.98 5.42 9.11
CA GLY A 123 12.41 5.68 9.02
C GLY A 123 12.84 6.55 7.83
N PRO A 124 14.16 6.74 7.64
CA PRO A 124 14.74 7.68 6.68
C PRO A 124 14.26 7.51 5.23
N ILE A 125 13.96 6.28 4.80
CA ILE A 125 13.56 5.99 3.41
C ILE A 125 12.33 6.76 2.97
N ARG A 126 11.44 7.13 3.91
CA ARG A 126 10.25 7.96 3.64
C ARG A 126 10.64 9.26 2.94
N HIS A 127 11.72 9.91 3.41
CA HIS A 127 12.23 11.15 2.83
C HIS A 127 13.03 10.91 1.57
N GLU A 128 13.89 9.89 1.57
CA GLU A 128 14.78 9.56 0.46
C GLU A 128 14.01 9.31 -0.85
N ILE A 129 12.85 8.65 -0.75
CA ILE A 129 12.01 8.34 -1.91
C ILE A 129 10.83 9.31 -2.09
N GLY A 130 10.71 10.31 -1.21
CA GLY A 130 9.70 11.35 -1.27
C GLY A 130 8.28 10.84 -1.02
N MET A 131 8.08 9.97 -0.03
CA MET A 131 6.75 9.54 0.42
C MET A 131 5.98 10.70 1.07
N ASN A 132 4.65 10.66 0.97
CA ASN A 132 3.76 11.55 1.70
C ASN A 132 3.37 10.93 3.03
N ALA A 133 3.58 11.66 4.11
CA ALA A 133 3.07 11.36 5.46
C ALA A 133 2.06 12.40 5.98
N GLY A 134 1.85 13.49 5.24
CA GLY A 134 1.13 14.66 5.70
C GLY A 134 -0.33 14.70 5.23
N ALA A 135 -0.74 15.87 4.74
CA ALA A 135 -2.11 16.10 4.30
C ALA A 135 -2.56 15.07 3.26
N ASN A 136 -3.82 14.63 3.36
CA ASN A 136 -4.43 13.68 2.44
C ASN A 136 -3.62 12.37 2.33
N VAL A 137 -3.06 11.85 3.43
CA VAL A 137 -2.13 10.71 3.44
C VAL A 137 -2.69 9.44 2.78
N PHE A 138 -4.00 9.20 2.91
CA PHE A 138 -4.71 8.08 2.26
C PHE A 138 -5.25 8.42 0.86
N GLY A 139 -5.10 9.66 0.40
CA GLY A 139 -5.62 10.13 -0.86
C GLY A 139 -4.57 10.17 -1.98
N SER A 140 -4.91 10.85 -3.05
CA SER A 140 -4.08 10.96 -4.25
C SER A 140 -2.98 12.03 -4.13
N GLY A 141 -1.99 11.94 -5.03
CA GLY A 141 -1.03 13.02 -5.27
C GLY A 141 0.44 12.69 -5.00
N ASN A 142 0.74 11.52 -4.42
CA ASN A 142 2.12 11.07 -4.21
C ASN A 142 2.41 9.77 -4.97
N ARG A 143 3.42 9.79 -5.85
CA ARG A 143 3.79 8.63 -6.67
C ARG A 143 4.34 7.47 -5.84
N ALA A 144 5.17 7.73 -4.83
CA ALA A 144 5.77 6.67 -4.02
C ALA A 144 4.68 5.88 -3.30
N ASN A 145 3.82 6.55 -2.50
CA ASN A 145 2.70 5.91 -1.81
C ASN A 145 1.80 5.11 -2.78
N ALA A 146 1.36 5.74 -3.87
CA ALA A 146 0.43 5.12 -4.81
C ALA A 146 1.02 3.91 -5.54
N THR A 147 2.27 3.99 -6.00
CA THR A 147 2.88 2.93 -6.80
C THR A 147 3.41 1.79 -5.94
N ILE A 148 3.88 2.05 -4.71
CA ILE A 148 4.26 1.00 -3.76
C ILE A 148 3.04 0.15 -3.39
N GLY A 149 1.94 0.79 -2.97
CA GLY A 149 0.70 0.06 -2.64
C GLY A 149 0.14 -0.70 -3.83
N ARG A 150 0.13 -0.09 -5.02
CA ARG A 150 -0.31 -0.73 -6.26
C ARG A 150 0.58 -1.89 -6.70
N ALA A 151 1.90 -1.79 -6.53
CA ALA A 151 2.81 -2.89 -6.85
C ALA A 151 2.51 -4.13 -6.01
N LEU A 152 2.24 -3.97 -4.71
CA LEU A 152 1.82 -5.09 -3.87
C LEU A 152 0.50 -5.69 -4.34
N ARG A 153 -0.47 -4.86 -4.74
CA ARG A 153 -1.72 -5.37 -5.29
C ARG A 153 -1.49 -6.17 -6.58
N LEU A 154 -0.71 -5.65 -7.53
CA LEU A 154 -0.40 -6.37 -8.77
C LEU A 154 0.32 -7.70 -8.49
N ILE A 155 1.24 -7.77 -7.52
CA ILE A 155 1.89 -9.02 -7.12
C ILE A 155 0.85 -10.02 -6.57
N MET A 156 -0.05 -9.57 -5.69
CA MET A 156 -1.13 -10.40 -5.15
C MET A 156 -2.06 -10.93 -6.26
N LEU A 157 -2.35 -10.12 -7.28
CA LEU A 157 -3.17 -10.51 -8.44
C LEU A 157 -2.41 -11.45 -9.38
N ASN A 158 -1.30 -10.98 -9.96
CA ASN A 158 -0.56 -11.66 -11.03
C ASN A 158 0.16 -12.92 -10.54
N VAL A 159 0.69 -12.92 -9.31
CA VAL A 159 1.48 -14.03 -8.74
C VAL A 159 0.66 -14.83 -7.73
N GLY A 160 -0.05 -14.15 -6.84
CA GLY A 160 -0.91 -14.77 -5.84
C GLY A 160 -2.20 -15.34 -6.41
N GLY A 161 -2.69 -14.78 -7.52
CA GLY A 161 -3.96 -15.15 -8.13
C GLY A 161 -5.18 -14.57 -7.43
N GLY A 162 -5.03 -13.57 -6.56
CA GLY A 162 -6.10 -12.94 -5.76
C GLY A 162 -7.11 -12.12 -6.57
N TRP A 163 -7.53 -12.62 -7.73
CA TRP A 163 -8.49 -11.99 -8.63
C TRP A 163 -9.91 -12.00 -8.06
N PRO A 164 -10.63 -10.86 -8.09
CA PRO A 164 -12.02 -10.79 -7.64
C PRO A 164 -12.91 -11.83 -8.34
N GLY A 165 -13.69 -12.57 -7.55
CA GLY A 165 -14.61 -13.61 -8.05
C GLY A 165 -13.95 -14.98 -8.26
N ASP A 166 -12.62 -15.04 -8.42
CA ASP A 166 -11.86 -16.28 -8.46
C ASP A 166 -11.32 -16.63 -7.07
N LEU A 167 -10.10 -16.22 -6.71
CA LEU A 167 -9.53 -16.52 -5.39
C LEU A 167 -9.75 -15.41 -4.35
N ASP A 168 -10.02 -14.17 -4.79
CA ASP A 168 -10.50 -13.12 -3.89
C ASP A 168 -12.02 -13.26 -3.71
N LYS A 169 -12.41 -13.60 -2.47
CA LYS A 169 -13.80 -13.91 -2.10
C LYS A 169 -14.54 -12.75 -1.45
N SER A 170 -13.94 -11.57 -1.36
CA SER A 170 -14.59 -10.39 -0.76
C SER A 170 -15.95 -10.12 -1.41
N THR A 171 -16.96 -9.86 -0.57
CA THR A 171 -18.32 -9.56 -1.05
C THR A 171 -18.53 -8.10 -1.47
N LEU A 172 -17.82 -7.16 -0.84
CA LEU A 172 -17.96 -5.71 -1.11
C LEU A 172 -16.64 -5.04 -1.54
N GLY A 173 -15.51 -5.38 -0.90
CA GLY A 173 -14.21 -4.71 -1.10
C GLY A 173 -14.20 -3.24 -0.66
N HIS A 174 -13.05 -2.56 -0.83
CA HIS A 174 -12.92 -1.10 -0.67
C HIS A 174 -11.80 -0.56 -1.59
N PRO A 175 -11.75 0.76 -1.86
CA PRO A 175 -10.74 1.36 -2.73
C PRO A 175 -9.27 1.13 -2.32
N GLY A 176 -9.00 0.80 -1.05
CA GLY A 176 -7.66 0.44 -0.58
C GLY A 176 -7.12 -0.84 -1.24
N LYS A 177 -7.99 -1.68 -1.83
CA LYS A 177 -7.57 -2.81 -2.65
C LYS A 177 -6.87 -2.40 -3.96
N TYR A 178 -6.83 -1.13 -4.35
CA TYR A 178 -5.97 -0.66 -5.45
C TYR A 178 -4.59 -0.22 -4.97
N THR A 179 -4.55 0.50 -3.84
CA THR A 179 -3.33 0.95 -3.18
C THR A 179 -3.63 1.32 -1.74
N PHE A 180 -2.82 0.83 -0.80
CA PHE A 180 -2.98 1.13 0.62
C PHE A 180 -1.62 1.20 1.33
N CYS A 181 -0.86 2.24 1.00
CA CYS A 181 0.48 2.47 1.52
C CYS A 181 0.64 3.92 1.97
N ILE A 182 1.06 4.11 3.22
CA ILE A 182 1.31 5.41 3.83
C ILE A 182 2.70 5.42 4.46
N ALA A 183 3.16 6.63 4.77
CA ALA A 183 4.32 6.87 5.61
C ALA A 183 3.85 7.45 6.96
N GLU A 184 4.49 7.06 8.05
CA GLU A 184 4.29 7.73 9.35
C GLU A 184 4.78 9.18 9.28
N HIS A 185 4.13 10.12 9.97
CA HIS A 185 4.57 11.53 10.03
C HIS A 185 5.42 11.77 11.28
N GLU A 186 6.60 11.15 11.32
CA GLU A 186 7.48 11.15 12.49
C GLU A 186 7.82 12.55 12.99
N GLU A 187 7.98 13.52 12.08
CA GLU A 187 8.41 14.88 12.40
C GLU A 187 7.30 15.74 13.04
N ALA A 188 6.04 15.35 12.86
CA ALA A 188 4.87 16.01 13.45
C ALA A 188 4.24 15.20 14.59
N SER A 189 4.81 14.03 14.91
CA SER A 189 4.36 13.18 16.00
C SER A 189 5.00 13.64 17.33
N PRO A 190 4.22 13.73 18.42
CA PRO A 190 4.78 13.94 19.75
C PRO A 190 5.41 12.66 20.33
N TRP A 191 5.17 11.49 19.72
CA TRP A 191 5.70 10.20 20.13
C TRP A 191 6.91 9.79 19.30
N ALA A 192 7.68 8.82 19.81
CA ALA A 192 8.76 8.23 19.05
C ALA A 192 8.20 7.57 17.78
N PRO A 193 8.97 7.53 16.67
CA PRO A 193 8.57 6.78 15.49
C PRO A 193 8.18 5.34 15.84
N TYR A 194 7.11 4.82 15.23
CA TYR A 194 6.59 3.50 15.58
C TYR A 194 7.67 2.41 15.52
N HIS A 195 8.56 2.44 14.53
CA HIS A 195 9.65 1.47 14.42
C HIS A 195 10.64 1.53 15.60
N VAL A 196 10.89 2.72 16.16
CA VAL A 196 11.74 2.89 17.34
C VAL A 196 11.06 2.32 18.57
N GLU A 197 9.74 2.50 18.72
CA GLU A 197 8.97 1.87 19.80
C GLU A 197 8.96 0.35 19.70
N GLN A 198 9.06 -0.20 18.48
CA GLN A 198 9.24 -1.64 18.24
C GLN A 198 10.69 -2.12 18.41
N GLY A 199 11.61 -1.27 18.86
CA GLY A 199 13.00 -1.62 19.19
C GLY A 199 13.98 -1.56 18.01
N TYR A 200 13.57 -1.02 16.86
CA TYR A 200 14.49 -0.76 15.76
C TYR A 200 15.30 0.52 16.00
N ARG A 201 16.47 0.62 15.35
CA ARG A 201 17.31 1.81 15.44
C ARG A 201 16.68 2.97 14.65
N PRO A 202 16.80 4.24 15.08
CA PRO A 202 16.22 5.38 14.37
C PRO A 202 16.71 5.59 12.92
N ASP A 203 17.89 5.07 12.58
CA ASP A 203 18.45 5.11 11.23
C ASP A 203 18.03 3.91 10.37
N TYR A 204 17.21 3.00 10.90
CA TYR A 204 16.64 1.91 10.11
C TYR A 204 15.31 2.34 9.51
N SER A 205 15.05 1.85 8.31
CA SER A 205 13.73 1.97 7.68
C SER A 205 12.98 0.66 7.78
N THR A 206 11.69 0.73 8.07
CA THR A 206 10.84 -0.45 8.24
C THR A 206 9.52 -0.28 7.50
N VAL A 207 8.82 -1.39 7.27
CA VAL A 207 7.44 -1.39 6.84
C VAL A 207 6.63 -2.27 7.79
N PHE A 208 5.61 -1.67 8.40
CA PHE A 208 4.61 -2.38 9.18
C PHE A 208 3.42 -2.73 8.28
N CYS A 209 2.93 -3.96 8.41
CA CYS A 209 1.81 -4.48 7.63
C CYS A 209 0.67 -4.89 8.56
N ILE A 210 -0.55 -4.44 8.27
CA ILE A 210 -1.76 -4.87 8.98
C ILE A 210 -2.92 -5.06 8.00
N ALA A 211 -3.72 -6.11 8.17
CA ALA A 211 -4.94 -6.29 7.39
C ALA A 211 -6.07 -5.44 7.98
N THR A 212 -6.63 -4.53 7.19
CA THR A 212 -7.63 -3.56 7.66
C THR A 212 -8.74 -3.36 6.64
N GLU A 213 -9.85 -2.79 7.08
CA GLU A 213 -10.91 -2.27 6.20
C GLU A 213 -10.51 -0.92 5.60
N GLY A 214 -11.42 -0.32 4.84
CA GLY A 214 -11.31 1.10 4.50
C GLY A 214 -11.32 1.97 5.77
N PRO A 215 -10.65 3.13 5.76
CA PRO A 215 -10.65 4.03 6.91
C PRO A 215 -12.07 4.45 7.30
N HIS A 216 -12.36 4.45 8.61
CA HIS A 216 -13.56 5.06 9.17
C HIS A 216 -13.19 6.41 9.78
N SER A 217 -13.85 7.48 9.34
CA SER A 217 -13.61 8.82 9.87
C SER A 217 -14.21 8.94 11.27
N VAL A 218 -13.38 9.22 12.27
CA VAL A 218 -13.83 9.54 13.63
C VAL A 218 -13.99 11.05 13.75
N THR A 219 -15.23 11.50 13.93
CA THR A 219 -15.54 12.92 14.07
C THR A 219 -15.45 13.35 15.53
N ASN A 220 -14.57 14.31 15.82
CA ASN A 220 -14.51 15.01 17.10
C ASN A 220 -14.55 16.52 16.85
N HIS A 221 -15.67 17.16 17.19
CA HIS A 221 -15.87 18.61 17.05
C HIS A 221 -16.10 19.34 18.38
N VAL A 222 -16.13 18.60 19.49
CA VAL A 222 -16.61 19.12 20.78
C VAL A 222 -15.52 19.04 21.84
N ALA A 223 -14.79 17.93 21.92
CA ALA A 223 -13.75 17.73 22.92
C ALA A 223 -12.42 18.32 22.47
N ASN A 224 -11.75 19.02 23.38
CA ASN A 224 -10.42 19.60 23.19
C ASN A 224 -9.43 19.19 24.30
N ASP A 225 -9.81 18.19 25.10
CA ASP A 225 -8.99 17.57 26.14
C ASP A 225 -8.63 16.12 25.75
N PRO A 226 -7.53 15.54 26.30
CA PRO A 226 -7.07 14.21 25.96
C PRO A 226 -8.15 13.13 26.11
N GLN A 227 -8.93 13.19 27.20
CA GLN A 227 -9.93 12.17 27.51
C GLN A 227 -11.07 12.20 26.49
N GLY A 228 -11.61 13.39 26.20
CA GLY A 228 -12.71 13.51 25.22
C GLY A 228 -12.31 13.11 23.79
N VAL A 229 -11.06 13.38 23.39
CA VAL A 229 -10.53 12.91 22.09
C VAL A 229 -10.45 11.37 22.08
N LEU A 230 -9.91 10.76 23.13
CA LEU A 230 -9.82 9.30 23.26
C LEU A 230 -11.21 8.64 23.34
N ASP A 231 -12.16 9.24 24.05
CA ASP A 231 -13.54 8.75 24.14
C ASP A 231 -14.20 8.67 22.76
N SER A 232 -13.95 9.66 21.90
CA SER A 232 -14.43 9.65 20.50
C SER A 232 -13.86 8.48 19.70
N LEU A 233 -12.55 8.22 19.85
CA LEU A 233 -11.88 7.09 19.19
C LEU A 233 -12.41 5.74 19.71
N VAL A 234 -12.51 5.58 21.04
CA VAL A 234 -13.04 4.38 21.69
C VAL A 234 -14.47 4.10 21.25
N SER A 235 -15.31 5.13 21.15
CA SER A 235 -16.69 4.99 20.69
C SER A 235 -16.78 4.44 19.27
N ALA A 236 -15.90 4.86 18.36
CA ALA A 236 -15.85 4.34 17.00
C ALA A 236 -15.32 2.90 16.92
N MET A 237 -14.35 2.56 17.77
CA MET A 237 -13.69 1.24 17.80
C MET A 237 -14.52 0.15 18.49
N SER A 238 -15.46 0.55 19.35
CA SER A 238 -16.17 -0.37 20.28
C SER A 238 -17.61 -0.68 19.84
N THR A 239 -17.92 -0.52 18.56
CA THR A 239 -19.26 -0.85 18.03
C THR A 239 -19.45 -2.36 17.87
N ILE A 240 -20.69 -2.85 18.04
CA ILE A 240 -21.00 -4.28 17.98
C ILE A 240 -20.70 -4.95 16.63
N ALA A 241 -20.69 -4.16 15.56
CA ALA A 241 -20.40 -4.63 14.20
C ALA A 241 -18.90 -4.58 13.84
N HIS A 242 -18.03 -4.18 14.77
CA HIS A 242 -16.60 -4.13 14.55
C HIS A 242 -16.00 -5.54 14.63
N ASN A 243 -15.07 -5.88 13.73
CA ASN A 243 -14.43 -7.20 13.68
C ASN A 243 -13.78 -7.63 15.00
N ASN A 244 -13.16 -6.69 15.73
CA ASN A 244 -12.54 -6.99 17.01
C ASN A 244 -13.56 -7.36 18.10
N ALA A 245 -14.84 -7.01 17.95
CA ALA A 245 -15.89 -7.43 18.89
C ALA A 245 -16.26 -8.92 18.71
N VAL A 246 -16.06 -9.48 17.50
CA VAL A 246 -16.48 -10.85 17.15
C VAL A 246 -15.33 -11.83 16.98
N SER A 247 -14.12 -11.37 16.67
CA SER A 247 -13.00 -12.25 16.31
C SER A 247 -11.69 -11.94 17.00
N SER A 248 -11.63 -10.87 17.82
CA SER A 248 -10.42 -10.32 18.43
C SER A 248 -9.34 -9.96 17.39
N GLY A 249 -8.65 -8.85 17.59
CA GLY A 249 -7.68 -8.39 16.61
C GLY A 249 -7.03 -7.07 16.99
N SER A 250 -6.11 -6.64 16.14
CA SER A 250 -5.50 -5.32 16.25
C SER A 250 -6.36 -4.28 15.55
N CYS A 251 -6.30 -3.03 15.99
CA CYS A 251 -6.88 -1.88 15.29
C CYS A 251 -5.75 -0.91 14.97
N ALA A 252 -5.76 -0.32 13.78
CA ALA A 252 -4.87 0.77 13.43
C ALA A 252 -5.62 2.10 13.58
N VAL A 253 -5.10 2.99 14.42
CA VAL A 253 -5.64 4.33 14.61
C VAL A 253 -4.64 5.33 14.02
N VAL A 254 -5.09 6.15 13.07
CA VAL A 254 -4.28 7.22 12.49
C VAL A 254 -4.79 8.55 13.03
N ILE A 255 -3.94 9.24 13.78
CA ILE A 255 -4.29 10.44 14.53
C ILE A 255 -3.73 11.67 13.80
N GLY A 256 -4.56 12.70 13.63
CA GLY A 256 -4.09 13.98 13.09
C GLY A 256 -3.14 14.69 14.07
N PRO A 257 -2.16 15.48 13.60
CA PRO A 257 -1.14 16.08 14.48
C PRO A 257 -1.69 16.89 15.65
N GLU A 258 -2.78 17.64 15.45
CA GLU A 258 -3.44 18.41 16.52
C GLU A 258 -3.90 17.50 17.66
N HIS A 259 -4.68 16.46 17.34
CA HIS A 259 -5.15 15.49 18.34
C HIS A 259 -4.02 14.68 18.95
N ALA A 260 -2.98 14.37 18.19
CA ALA A 260 -1.80 13.69 18.72
C ALA A 260 -1.14 14.52 19.83
N VAL A 261 -0.91 15.81 19.58
CA VAL A 261 -0.35 16.75 20.57
C VAL A 261 -1.27 16.87 21.79
N THR A 262 -2.59 17.03 21.58
CA THR A 262 -3.55 17.08 22.69
C THR A 262 -3.48 15.83 23.57
N ILE A 263 -3.36 14.64 22.99
CA ILE A 263 -3.30 13.38 23.76
C ILE A 263 -1.98 13.26 24.53
N ALA A 264 -0.86 13.71 23.97
CA ALA A 264 0.47 13.57 24.58
C ALA A 264 0.68 14.44 25.82
N GLY A 265 -0.04 15.56 25.94
CA GLY A 265 0.05 16.51 27.07
C GLY A 265 1.04 17.63 26.82
#